data_AF-A0A4Y2RN26-F1
#
_entry.id   AF-A0A4Y2RN26-F1
#
_cell.length_a   1.000
_cell.length_b   1.000
_cell.length_c   1.000
_cell.angle_alpha   90.00
_cell.angle_beta   90.00
_cell.angle_gamma   90.00
#
_symmetry.space_group_name_H-M   'P 1'
#
loop_
_entity.id
_entity.type
_entity.pdbx_description
1 polymer ?
#
loop_
_entity_poly.entity_id
_entity_poly.type
_entity_poly.pdbx_seq_one_letter_code
_entity_poly.pdbx_strand_id
1 'polypeptide(L)'
;MVNIAVHCVMYTYYGLSSLGPHMAKYLWWKKHLTALQIGQFVFDMAYIFIEFLTGCEKAGAGEIFVLVFISFLLILFLSLYKKRY
;
A
#
# COMPACT_ATOMS: atom_id res chain seq x y z
N MET A 1 9.42 8.24 -2.14
CA MET A 1 9.27 8.61 -3.57
C MET A 1 8.30 7.69 -4.31
N VAL A 2 8.49 6.36 -4.27
CA VAL A 2 7.58 5.42 -4.97
C VAL A 2 6.16 5.44 -4.38
N ASN A 3 6.01 5.58 -3.06
CA ASN A 3 4.71 5.67 -2.38
C ASN A 3 3.84 6.83 -2.90
N ILE A 4 4.42 8.03 -3.08
CA ILE A 4 3.69 9.21 -3.56
C ILE A 4 3.21 9.02 -5.01
N ALA A 5 3.99 8.36 -5.86
CA ALA A 5 3.58 8.08 -7.23
C ALA A 5 2.37 7.14 -7.28
N VAL A 6 2.37 6.05 -6.49
CA VAL A 6 1.23 5.13 -6.40
C VAL A 6 0.02 5.83 -5.78
N HIS A 7 0.23 6.70 -4.79
CA HIS A 7 -0.83 7.51 -4.19
C HIS A 7 -1.42 8.49 -5.20
N CYS A 8 -0.61 9.18 -6.01
CA CYS A 8 -1.09 10.04 -7.09
C CYS A 8 -1.96 9.26 -8.08
N VAL A 9 -1.55 8.06 -8.50
CA VAL A 9 -2.34 7.23 -9.41
C VAL A 9 -3.63 6.75 -8.74
N MET A 10 -3.59 6.39 -7.45
CA MET A 10 -4.76 5.96 -6.68
C MET A 10 -5.79 7.10 -6.52
N TYR A 11 -5.36 8.31 -6.18
CA TYR A 11 -6.25 9.47 -6.07
C TYR A 11 -6.79 9.90 -7.43
N THR A 12 -5.98 9.81 -8.48
CA THR A 12 -6.44 10.05 -9.85
C THR A 12 -7.53 9.05 -10.22
N TYR A 13 -7.35 7.76 -9.92
CA TYR A 13 -8.36 6.73 -10.11
C TYR A 13 -9.65 7.00 -9.33
N TYR A 14 -9.57 7.45 -8.07
CA TYR A 14 -10.75 7.85 -7.29
C TYR A 14 -11.44 9.09 -7.86
N GLY A 15 -10.68 10.07 -8.34
CA GLY A 15 -11.20 11.25 -9.04
C GLY A 15 -11.95 10.87 -10.31
N LEU A 16 -11.38 10.00 -11.15
CA LEU A 16 -12.07 9.48 -12.34
C LEU A 16 -13.30 8.64 -11.99
N SER A 17 -13.25 7.88 -10.89
CA SER A 17 -14.42 7.12 -10.39
C SER A 17 -15.56 8.02 -9.91
N SER A 18 -15.28 9.26 -9.50
CA SER A 18 -16.28 10.22 -9.03
C SER A 18 -16.98 10.98 -10.16
N LEU A 19 -16.43 10.98 -11.37
CA LEU A 19 -16.94 11.71 -12.55
C LEU A 19 -18.13 11.01 -13.26
N GLY A 20 -18.62 9.87 -12.74
CA GLY A 20 -19.88 9.27 -13.16
C GLY A 20 -19.79 7.83 -13.70
N PRO A 21 -20.95 7.16 -13.88
CA PRO A 21 -21.05 5.72 -14.20
C PRO A 21 -20.49 5.34 -15.57
N HIS A 22 -20.31 6.30 -16.48
CA HIS A 22 -19.70 6.06 -17.79
C HIS A 22 -18.20 5.71 -17.70
N MET A 23 -17.49 6.31 -16.73
CA MET A 23 -16.07 6.03 -16.49
C MET A 23 -15.85 4.75 -15.69
N ALA A 24 -16.86 4.27 -14.96
CA ALA A 24 -16.77 3.03 -14.17
C ALA A 24 -16.46 1.79 -15.03
N LYS A 25 -16.81 1.82 -16.31
CA LYS A 25 -16.53 0.75 -17.27
C LYS A 25 -15.04 0.60 -17.58
N TYR A 26 -14.24 1.67 -17.49
CA TYR A 26 -12.80 1.66 -17.76
C TYR A 26 -11.95 1.34 -16.52
N LEU A 27 -12.58 1.20 -15.35
CA LEU A 27 -11.90 1.02 -14.05
C LEU A 27 -11.46 -0.44 -13.76
N TRP A 28 -11.35 -1.31 -14.76
CA TRP A 28 -10.97 -2.73 -14.59
C TRP A 28 -9.57 -2.95 -14.00
N TRP A 29 -8.65 -2.01 -14.21
CA TRP A 29 -7.29 -2.01 -13.64
C TRP A 29 -7.21 -1.78 -12.12
N LYS A 30 -8.34 -1.67 -11.39
CA LYS A 30 -8.36 -1.56 -9.92
C LYS A 30 -7.50 -2.62 -9.22
N LYS A 31 -7.50 -3.85 -9.75
CA LYS A 31 -6.71 -4.98 -9.24
C LYS A 31 -5.22 -4.67 -9.20
N HIS A 32 -4.71 -4.02 -10.25
CA HIS A 32 -3.31 -3.67 -10.38
C HIS A 32 -2.92 -2.56 -9.40
N LEU A 33 -3.82 -1.61 -9.13
CA LEU A 33 -3.60 -0.58 -8.10
C LEU A 33 -3.50 -1.18 -6.70
N THR A 34 -4.41 -2.09 -6.35
CA THR A 34 -4.36 -2.79 -5.06
C THR A 34 -3.12 -3.67 -4.93
N ALA A 35 -2.73 -4.36 -6.01
CA ALA A 35 -1.50 -5.16 -6.04
C ALA A 35 -0.23 -4.29 -5.91
N LEU A 36 -0.21 -3.12 -6.54
CA LEU A 36 0.88 -2.15 -6.42
C LEU A 36 1.01 -1.63 -4.98
N GLN A 37 -0.10 -1.26 -4.33
CA GLN A 37 -0.08 -0.84 -2.91
C GLN A 37 0.44 -1.94 -1.98
N ILE A 38 -0.01 -3.19 -2.17
CA ILE A 38 0.49 -4.33 -1.39
C ILE A 38 2.00 -4.51 -1.60
N GLY A 39 2.46 -4.41 -2.85
CA GLY A 39 3.89 -4.49 -3.17
C GLY A 39 4.72 -3.42 -2.45
N GLN A 40 4.19 -2.20 -2.29
CA GLN A 40 4.86 -1.14 -1.54
C GLN A 40 4.97 -1.46 -0.05
N PHE A 41 3.89 -1.90 0.58
CA PHE A 41 3.93 -2.28 2.00
C PHE A 41 4.88 -3.44 2.27
N VAL A 42 4.99 -4.42 1.35
CA VAL A 42 5.97 -5.51 1.45
C VAL A 42 7.39 -4.99 1.34
N PHE A 43 7.65 -4.07 0.39
CA PHE A 43 8.98 -3.49 0.20
C PHE A 43 9.40 -2.64 1.41
N ASP A 44 8.52 -1.79 1.92
CA ASP A 44 8.77 -0.97 3.12
C ASP A 44 8.99 -1.87 4.35
N MET A 45 8.21 -2.95 4.51
CA MET A 45 8.41 -3.92 5.60
C MET A 45 9.77 -4.61 5.51
N ALA A 46 10.19 -5.03 4.30
CA ALA A 46 11.50 -5.66 4.10
C ALA A 46 12.65 -4.68 4.37
N TYR A 47 12.49 -3.41 3.98
CA TYR A 47 13.47 -2.36 4.22
C TYR A 47 13.69 -2.13 5.72
N ILE A 48 12.61 -1.94 6.50
CA ILE A 48 12.67 -1.80 7.96
C ILE A 48 13.26 -3.06 8.62
N PHE A 49 12.94 -4.24 8.09
CA PHE A 49 13.50 -5.51 8.61
C PHE A 49 15.02 -5.61 8.40
N ILE A 50 15.53 -5.16 7.24
CA ILE A 50 16.97 -5.10 6.96
C ILE A 50 17.66 -4.06 7.85
N GLU A 51 17.05 -2.89 8.06
CA GLU A 51 17.57 -1.88 9.00
C GLU A 51 17.64 -2.42 10.43
N PHE A 52 16.62 -3.17 10.87
CA PHE A 52 16.60 -3.84 12.17
C PHE A 52 17.72 -4.88 12.30
N LEU A 53 17.96 -5.69 11.27
CA LEU A 53 19.04 -6.70 11.26
C LEU A 53 20.44 -6.07 11.23
N THR A 54 20.59 -4.92 10.56
CA THR A 54 21.87 -4.22 10.44
C THR A 54 22.24 -3.51 11.75
N GLY A 55 21.29 -3.32 12.67
CA GLY A 55 21.54 -2.86 14.05
C GLY A 55 22.13 -1.46 14.14
N CYS A 56 22.12 -0.69 13.05
CA CYS A 56 22.75 0.63 12.97
C CYS A 56 21.93 1.72 13.70
N GLU A 57 20.64 1.46 13.94
CA GLU A 57 19.75 2.36 14.67
C GLU A 57 18.96 1.55 15.72
N LYS A 58 18.93 2.03 16.97
CA LYS A 58 18.15 1.37 18.03
C LYS A 58 16.67 1.49 17.67
N ALA A 59 15.99 0.35 17.53
CA ALA A 59 14.54 0.29 17.34
C ALA A 59 13.81 1.04 18.47
N GLY A 60 13.51 2.31 18.23
CA GLY A 60 12.75 3.14 19.15
C GLY A 60 11.28 2.72 19.17
N ALA A 61 10.52 3.21 20.13
CA ALA A 61 9.08 2.95 20.22
C ALA A 61 8.31 3.41 18.95
N GLY A 62 8.80 4.46 18.27
CA GLY A 62 8.24 4.95 17.01
C GLY A 62 8.38 3.96 15.85
N GLU A 63 9.57 3.37 15.67
CA GLU A 63 9.85 2.38 14.62
C GLU A 63 8.98 1.13 14.79
N ILE A 64 8.85 0.63 16.03
CA ILE A 64 8.01 -0.52 16.34
C ILE A 64 6.53 -0.20 16.04
N PHE A 65 6.06 1.00 16.37
CA PHE A 65 4.70 1.43 16.05
C PHE A 65 4.45 1.47 14.54
N VAL A 66 5.39 2.01 13.76
CA VAL A 66 5.30 2.05 12.29
C VAL A 66 5.25 0.64 11.70
N LEU A 67 6.07 -0.29 12.20
CA LEU A 67 6.07 -1.68 11.74
C LEU A 67 4.74 -2.39 12.04
N VAL A 68 4.17 -2.19 13.23
CA VAL A 68 2.84 -2.72 13.60
C VAL A 68 1.74 -2.11 12.72
N PHE A 69 1.82 -0.82 12.42
CA PHE A 69 0.84 -0.14 11.58
C PHE A 69 0.89 -0.61 10.12
N ILE A 70 2.08 -0.75 9.54
CA ILE A 70 2.29 -1.25 8.17
C ILE A 70 1.82 -2.70 8.04
N SER A 71 2.13 -3.56 9.02
CA SER A 71 1.67 -4.95 9.02
C SER A 71 0.15 -5.06 9.13
N PHE A 72 -0.50 -4.23 9.95
CA PHE A 72 -1.96 -4.16 10.01
C PHE A 72 -2.59 -3.77 8.66
N LEU A 73 -2.06 -2.71 8.02
CA LEU A 73 -2.52 -2.27 6.71
C LEU A 73 -2.33 -3.36 5.65
N LEU A 74 -1.20 -4.04 5.65
CA LEU A 74 -0.91 -5.14 4.71
C LEU A 74 -1.93 -6.28 4.85
N ILE A 75 -2.27 -6.70 6.07
CA ILE A 75 -3.28 -7.73 6.33
C ILE A 75 -4.66 -7.28 5.83
N LEU A 76 -5.04 -6.03 6.10
CA LEU A 76 -6.31 -5.47 5.65
C LEU A 76 -6.41 -5.49 4.12
N PHE A 77 -5.36 -5.04 3.44
CA PHE A 77 -5.30 -5.02 1.98
C PHE A 77 -5.28 -6.42 1.37
N LEU A 78 -4.56 -7.38 1.95
CA LEU A 78 -4.61 -8.78 1.52
C LEU A 78 -6.01 -9.38 1.68
N SER A 79 -6.67 -9.12 2.80
CA SER A 79 -8.03 -9.60 3.08
C SER A 79 -9.03 -9.04 2.07
N LEU A 80 -8.93 -7.74 1.76
CA LEU A 80 -9.73 -7.09 0.72
C LEU A 80 -9.45 -7.65 -0.68
N TYR A 81 -8.18 -7.94 -1.00
CA TYR A 81 -7.80 -8.54 -2.27
C TYR A 81 -8.39 -9.94 -2.44
N LYS A 82 -8.26 -10.81 -1.42
CA LYS A 82 -8.79 -12.18 -1.41
C LYS A 82 -10.32 -12.25 -1.40
N LYS A 83 -10.98 -11.22 -0.87
CA LYS A 83 -12.46 -11.14 -0.85
C LYS A 83 -13.04 -10.60 -2.16
N ARG A 84 -12.25 -9.89 -2.97
CA ARG A 84 -12.71 -9.24 -4.21
C ARG A 84 -12.27 -9.99 -5.48
N TYR A 85 -11.29 -10.89 -5.38
CA TYR A 85 -10.72 -11.69 -6.46
C TYR A 85 -10.48 -13.11 -5.98
#